data_AF-A0A9D6YR75-F1
#
_entry.id   AF-A0A9D6YR75-F1
#
_cell.length_a   1.000
_cell.length_b   1.000
_cell.length_c   1.000
_cell.angle_alpha   90.00
_cell.angle_beta   90.00
_cell.angle_gamma   90.00
#
_symmetry.space_group_name_H-M   'P 1'
#
loop_
_entity.id
_entity.type
_entity.pdbx_description
1 polymer ?
#
loop_
_entity_poly.entity_id
_entity_poly.type
_entity_poly.pdbx_seq_one_letter_code
_entity_poly.pdbx_strand_id
1 'polypeptide(L)'
;MHKTRFTVVSFLLLSCVIFLLFSLLFPQPSFSEDTQETWSGIYIKGKKSGHSVIAIRPIDNGYAISEKVELVFKAMNSYQKLITAANINTNKDFLIKSFTYQLQSEAANLTVEGKLINSNLHIKTSSPSNIQEMTLPLKSHPFLSANIVPYLFKKGIKENTRYRLSIFDPTTLNQDEMTVELINKERRKIG
;
A
#
# COMPACT_ATOMS: atom_id res chain seq x y z
N MET A 1 18.11 -57.24 -29.90
CA MET A 1 18.86 -56.17 -30.59
C MET A 1 17.97 -54.94 -30.65
N HIS A 2 18.52 -53.77 -30.31
CA HIS A 2 17.93 -52.41 -30.27
C HIS A 2 16.94 -52.02 -29.15
N LYS A 3 17.51 -51.22 -28.23
CA LYS A 3 16.88 -50.34 -27.23
C LYS A 3 16.37 -49.07 -27.91
N THR A 4 15.31 -48.47 -27.38
CA THR A 4 15.23 -47.00 -27.31
C THR A 4 14.53 -46.60 -26.01
N ARG A 5 15.28 -45.94 -25.12
CA ARG A 5 14.80 -45.28 -23.90
C ARG A 5 14.71 -43.79 -24.20
N PHE A 6 13.61 -43.14 -23.83
CA PHE A 6 13.55 -41.68 -23.74
C PHE A 6 14.05 -41.26 -22.36
N THR A 7 15.19 -40.58 -22.33
CA THR A 7 15.73 -39.93 -21.14
C THR A 7 15.29 -38.46 -21.16
N VAL A 8 14.47 -38.04 -20.20
CA VAL A 8 14.25 -36.62 -19.94
C VAL A 8 15.36 -36.18 -18.98
N VAL A 9 16.35 -35.47 -19.52
CA VAL A 9 17.45 -34.89 -18.75
C VAL A 9 17.03 -33.52 -18.23
N SER A 10 16.98 -33.40 -16.91
CA SER A 10 17.29 -32.23 -16.09
C SER A 10 17.14 -30.85 -16.74
N PHE A 11 16.04 -30.16 -16.43
CA PHE A 11 15.87 -28.71 -16.59
C PHE A 11 15.45 -28.11 -15.24
N LEU A 12 16.31 -28.22 -14.22
CA LEU A 12 16.01 -27.74 -12.86
C LEU A 12 17.05 -26.77 -12.26
N LEU A 13 18.10 -26.42 -13.01
CA LEU A 13 19.12 -25.48 -12.51
C LEU A 13 18.90 -24.03 -12.98
N LEU A 14 18.16 -23.80 -14.08
CA LEU A 14 17.94 -22.44 -14.58
C LEU A 14 16.83 -21.68 -13.84
N SER A 15 15.83 -22.36 -13.27
CA SER A 15 14.77 -21.69 -12.50
C SER A 15 15.23 -21.23 -11.12
N CYS A 16 16.18 -21.94 -10.51
CA CYS A 16 16.70 -21.60 -9.17
C CYS A 16 17.57 -20.33 -9.21
N VAL A 17 18.39 -20.14 -10.26
CA VAL A 17 19.22 -18.94 -10.43
C VAL A 17 18.38 -17.71 -10.74
N ILE A 18 17.29 -17.85 -11.52
CA ILE A 18 16.34 -16.76 -11.77
C ILE A 18 15.58 -16.39 -10.48
N PHE A 19 15.20 -17.36 -9.66
CA PHE A 19 14.56 -17.11 -8.36
C PHE A 19 15.52 -16.44 -7.36
N LEU A 20 16.80 -16.82 -7.36
CA LEU A 20 17.85 -16.19 -6.54
C LEU A 20 18.18 -14.76 -7.01
N LEU A 21 18.28 -14.51 -8.33
CA LEU A 21 18.44 -13.15 -8.87
C LEU A 21 17.21 -12.27 -8.58
N PHE A 22 16.01 -12.85 -8.63
CA PHE A 22 14.78 -12.16 -8.23
C PHE A 22 14.82 -11.79 -6.75
N SER A 23 15.28 -12.70 -5.86
CA SER A 23 15.41 -12.39 -4.42
C SER A 23 16.47 -11.33 -4.08
N LEU A 24 17.45 -11.09 -4.96
CA LEU A 24 18.46 -10.03 -4.79
C LEU A 24 17.98 -8.67 -5.31
N LEU A 25 17.08 -8.65 -6.30
CA LEU A 25 16.48 -7.43 -6.85
C LEU A 25 15.28 -6.94 -6.04
N PHE A 26 14.64 -7.83 -5.28
CA PHE A 26 13.51 -7.51 -4.40
C PHE A 26 13.90 -7.77 -2.95
N PRO A 27 14.11 -6.73 -2.12
CA PRO A 27 14.33 -6.93 -0.69
C PRO A 27 13.17 -7.76 -0.13
N GLN A 28 13.48 -8.94 0.40
CA GLN A 28 12.51 -9.71 1.17
C GLN A 28 12.07 -8.83 2.35
N PRO A 29 10.78 -8.73 2.65
CA PRO A 29 10.35 -8.05 3.86
C PRO A 29 10.99 -8.78 5.04
N SER A 30 11.99 -8.16 5.67
CA SER A 30 12.50 -8.61 6.94
C SER A 30 11.40 -8.38 7.98
N PHE A 31 10.75 -9.46 8.40
CA PHE A 31 9.89 -9.44 9.56
C PHE A 31 10.76 -9.15 10.78
N SER A 32 10.82 -7.89 11.20
CA SER A 32 11.30 -7.54 12.55
C SER A 32 10.20 -7.85 13.56
N GLU A 33 10.56 -8.35 14.74
CA GLU A 33 9.63 -8.64 15.86
C GLU A 33 8.72 -7.44 16.23
N ASP A 34 9.14 -6.21 15.93
CA ASP A 34 8.37 -4.98 16.17
C ASP A 34 7.35 -4.62 15.07
N THR A 35 7.15 -5.49 14.07
CA THR A 35 6.20 -5.21 12.98
C THR A 35 4.77 -5.48 13.45
N GLN A 36 3.96 -4.43 13.52
CA GLN A 36 2.53 -4.57 13.84
C GLN A 36 1.71 -4.66 12.56
N GLU A 37 1.02 -5.77 12.37
CA GLU A 37 0.10 -5.96 11.25
C GLU A 37 -1.36 -5.75 11.67
N THR A 38 -2.11 -5.05 10.82
CA THR A 38 -3.56 -4.88 10.96
C THR A 38 -4.24 -5.36 9.69
N TRP A 39 -5.05 -6.40 9.83
CA TRP A 39 -5.85 -6.96 8.74
C TRP A 39 -7.27 -6.41 8.81
N SER A 40 -7.78 -5.91 7.68
CA SER A 40 -9.14 -5.36 7.58
C SER A 40 -9.91 -6.00 6.43
N GLY A 41 -11.20 -6.27 6.64
CA GLY A 41 -12.11 -6.68 5.57
C GLY A 41 -12.70 -5.47 4.86
N ILE A 42 -12.77 -5.50 3.54
CA ILE A 42 -13.41 -4.45 2.74
C ILE A 42 -14.79 -4.92 2.31
N TYR A 43 -15.81 -4.11 2.59
CA TYR A 43 -17.22 -4.43 2.31
C TYR A 43 -17.84 -3.36 1.41
N ILE A 44 -18.48 -3.78 0.32
CA ILE A 44 -19.23 -2.90 -0.58
C ILE A 44 -20.69 -3.33 -0.52
N LYS A 45 -21.60 -2.40 -0.19
CA LYS A 45 -23.04 -2.69 0.00
C LYS A 45 -23.29 -3.89 0.94
N GLY A 46 -22.54 -3.97 2.04
CA GLY A 46 -22.64 -5.05 3.03
C GLY A 46 -22.01 -6.38 2.63
N LYS A 47 -21.50 -6.53 1.39
CA LYS A 47 -20.86 -7.77 0.93
C LYS A 47 -19.35 -7.65 0.98
N LYS A 48 -18.67 -8.64 1.57
CA LYS A 48 -17.20 -8.71 1.56
C LYS A 48 -16.72 -8.73 0.11
N SER A 49 -15.90 -7.75 -0.22
CA SER A 49 -15.40 -7.47 -1.57
C SER A 49 -13.87 -7.51 -1.62
N GLY A 50 -13.19 -7.45 -0.47
CA GLY A 50 -11.74 -7.49 -0.44
C GLY A 50 -11.18 -7.57 0.97
N HIS A 51 -9.87 -7.33 1.06
CA HIS A 51 -9.15 -7.16 2.31
C HIS A 51 -8.00 -6.19 2.13
N SER A 52 -7.56 -5.61 3.23
CA SER A 52 -6.31 -4.86 3.30
C SER A 52 -5.45 -5.34 4.46
N VAL A 53 -4.15 -5.15 4.31
CA VAL A 53 -3.15 -5.40 5.34
C VAL A 53 -2.28 -4.16 5.44
N ILE A 54 -2.14 -3.64 6.64
CA ILE A 54 -1.19 -2.57 6.96
C ILE A 54 -0.14 -3.15 7.90
N ALA A 55 1.14 -2.97 7.59
CA ALA A 55 2.24 -3.31 8.48
C ALA A 55 3.00 -2.03 8.84
N ILE A 56 3.30 -1.85 10.12
CA ILE A 56 4.05 -0.69 10.62
C ILE A 56 5.32 -1.18 11.29
N ARG A 57 6.46 -0.64 10.86
CA ARG A 57 7.79 -0.94 11.42
C ARG A 57 8.48 0.35 11.88
N PRO A 58 9.01 0.41 13.12
CA PRO A 58 9.83 1.56 13.55
C PRO A 58 11.12 1.64 12.73
N ILE A 59 11.57 2.87 12.47
CA ILE A 59 12.87 3.21 11.88
C ILE A 59 13.46 4.40 12.64
N ASP A 60 14.75 4.68 12.53
CA ASP A 60 15.48 5.68 13.34
C ASP A 60 14.73 7.01 13.56
N ASN A 61 14.13 7.54 12.48
CA ASN A 61 13.49 8.86 12.47
C ASN A 61 11.99 8.82 12.10
N GLY A 62 11.30 7.73 12.42
CA GLY A 62 9.86 7.61 12.21
C GLY A 62 9.40 6.17 12.02
N TYR A 63 8.54 5.95 11.03
CA TYR A 63 8.00 4.64 10.71
C TYR A 63 8.08 4.37 9.21
N ALA A 64 8.32 3.11 8.88
CA ALA A 64 8.03 2.55 7.56
C ALA A 64 6.67 1.85 7.65
N ILE A 65 5.72 2.25 6.81
CA ILE A 65 4.38 1.69 6.73
C ILE A 65 4.22 1.05 5.36
N SER A 66 3.79 -0.21 5.30
CA SER A 66 3.35 -0.83 4.06
C SER A 66 1.85 -1.11 4.11
N GLU A 67 1.18 -0.95 2.98
CA GLU A 67 -0.22 -1.32 2.79
C GLU A 67 -0.34 -2.20 1.54
N LYS A 68 -1.12 -3.27 1.65
CA LYS A 68 -1.58 -4.04 0.50
C LYS A 68 -3.10 -4.10 0.52
N VAL A 69 -3.73 -3.84 -0.62
CA VAL A 69 -5.18 -3.97 -0.80
C VAL A 69 -5.45 -4.92 -1.95
N GLU A 70 -6.35 -5.86 -1.73
CA GLU A 70 -6.92 -6.68 -2.79
C GLU A 70 -8.43 -6.57 -2.77
N LEU A 71 -9.01 -6.08 -3.85
CA LEU A 71 -10.43 -5.78 -3.99
C LEU A 71 -10.99 -6.39 -5.27
N VAL A 72 -12.18 -6.98 -5.16
CA VAL A 72 -13.00 -7.40 -6.28
C VAL A 72 -14.35 -6.71 -6.18
N PHE A 73 -14.73 -5.95 -7.20
CA PHE A 73 -15.99 -5.19 -7.22
C PHE A 73 -16.70 -5.33 -8.56
N LYS A 74 -18.01 -5.06 -8.59
CA LYS A 74 -18.81 -5.11 -9.82
C LYS A 74 -18.88 -3.71 -10.44
N ALA A 75 -18.46 -3.57 -11.70
CA ALA A 75 -18.53 -2.34 -12.48
C ALA A 75 -19.04 -2.65 -13.89
N MET A 76 -19.95 -1.83 -14.43
CA MET A 76 -20.52 -1.99 -15.79
C MET A 76 -20.90 -3.43 -16.16
N ASN A 77 -21.50 -4.14 -15.21
CA ASN A 77 -21.94 -5.54 -15.31
C ASN A 77 -20.84 -6.62 -15.36
N SER A 78 -19.57 -6.29 -15.13
CA SER A 78 -18.46 -7.25 -14.96
C SER A 78 -17.82 -7.14 -13.57
N TYR A 79 -17.11 -8.20 -13.15
CA TYR A 79 -16.28 -8.15 -11.96
C TYR A 79 -14.89 -7.64 -12.33
N GLN A 80 -14.40 -6.68 -11.56
CA GLN A 80 -13.09 -6.05 -11.72
C GLN A 80 -12.23 -6.40 -10.51
N LYS A 81 -10.97 -6.77 -10.75
CA LYS A 81 -9.96 -6.96 -9.70
C LYS A 81 -9.03 -5.76 -9.65
N LEU A 82 -8.81 -5.25 -8.45
CA LEU A 82 -7.89 -4.17 -8.15
C LEU A 82 -6.92 -4.65 -7.07
N ILE A 83 -5.62 -4.52 -7.33
CA ILE A 83 -4.56 -4.73 -6.35
C ILE A 83 -3.81 -3.41 -6.21
N THR A 84 -3.60 -2.97 -4.98
CA THR A 84 -2.75 -1.81 -4.71
C THR A 84 -1.73 -2.14 -3.63
N ALA A 85 -0.57 -1.50 -3.73
CA ALA A 85 0.46 -1.57 -2.70
C ALA A 85 1.01 -0.17 -2.45
N ALA A 86 1.22 0.18 -1.18
CA ALA A 86 1.86 1.42 -0.78
C ALA A 86 3.00 1.14 0.18
N ASN A 87 4.09 1.89 0.06
CA ASN A 87 5.16 1.97 1.04
C ASN A 87 5.33 3.45 1.42
N ILE A 88 5.28 3.77 2.71
CA ILE A 88 5.26 5.13 3.22
C ILE A 88 6.35 5.27 4.28
N ASN A 89 7.22 6.28 4.12
CA ASN A 89 8.14 6.69 5.17
C ASN A 89 7.58 7.92 5.86
N THR A 90 7.49 7.89 7.19
CA THR A 90 6.95 8.99 7.98
C THR A 90 7.98 9.57 8.95
N ASN A 91 7.64 10.68 9.59
CA ASN A 91 8.28 11.10 10.84
C ASN A 91 7.68 10.35 12.05
N LYS A 92 8.10 10.73 13.27
CA LYS A 92 7.63 10.14 14.54
C LYS A 92 6.16 10.45 14.87
N ASP A 93 5.56 11.41 14.17
CA ASP A 93 4.15 11.77 14.26
C ASP A 93 3.29 11.12 13.16
N PHE A 94 3.83 10.15 12.39
CA PHE A 94 3.15 9.54 11.25
C PHE A 94 2.84 10.51 10.09
N LEU A 95 3.49 11.67 10.03
CA LEU A 95 3.41 12.57 8.88
C LEU A 95 4.34 12.08 7.76
N ILE A 96 3.79 11.97 6.55
CA ILE A 96 4.48 11.46 5.35
C ILE A 96 5.72 12.31 5.02
N LYS A 97 6.84 11.64 4.72
CA LYS A 97 8.04 12.22 4.11
C LYS A 97 8.17 11.79 2.65
N SER A 98 7.91 10.51 2.38
CA SER A 98 7.87 9.97 1.02
C SER A 98 6.96 8.75 0.96
N PHE A 99 6.55 8.40 -0.25
CA PHE A 99 5.83 7.16 -0.51
C PHE A 99 6.12 6.62 -1.92
N THR A 100 5.85 5.33 -2.08
CA THR A 100 5.67 4.68 -3.37
C THR A 100 4.31 4.00 -3.33
N TYR A 101 3.54 4.14 -4.41
CA TYR A 101 2.25 3.52 -4.59
C TYR A 101 2.22 2.78 -5.92
N GLN A 102 1.58 1.62 -5.93
CA GLN A 102 1.39 0.79 -7.11
C GLN A 102 -0.08 0.41 -7.20
N LEU A 103 -0.61 0.49 -8.42
CA LEU A 103 -1.94 0.01 -8.78
C LEU A 103 -1.81 -0.94 -9.96
N GLN A 104 -2.48 -2.09 -9.82
CA GLN A 104 -2.62 -3.08 -10.86
C GLN A 104 -4.10 -3.46 -11.00
N SER A 105 -4.59 -3.37 -12.22
CA SER A 105 -5.92 -3.79 -12.64
C SER A 105 -5.87 -4.26 -14.10
N GLU A 106 -7.00 -4.74 -14.63
CA GLU A 106 -7.10 -5.08 -16.05
C GLU A 106 -6.94 -3.84 -16.95
N ALA A 107 -7.45 -2.69 -16.50
CA ALA A 107 -7.47 -1.45 -17.29
C ALA A 107 -6.22 -0.59 -17.14
N ALA A 108 -5.47 -0.72 -16.03
CA ALA A 108 -4.38 0.17 -15.70
C ALA A 108 -3.29 -0.51 -14.86
N ASN A 109 -2.04 -0.14 -15.15
CA ASN A 109 -0.85 -0.37 -14.33
C ASN A 109 -0.15 0.97 -14.10
N LEU A 110 -0.04 1.38 -12.84
CA LEU A 110 0.46 2.69 -12.46
C LEU A 110 1.38 2.56 -11.25
N THR A 111 2.53 3.21 -11.31
CA THR A 111 3.40 3.47 -10.16
C THR A 111 3.46 4.97 -9.92
N VAL A 112 3.33 5.38 -8.66
CA VAL A 112 3.45 6.77 -8.22
C VAL A 112 4.45 6.86 -7.08
N GLU A 113 5.49 7.64 -7.27
CA GLU A 113 6.48 7.96 -6.24
C GLU A 113 6.28 9.40 -5.80
N GLY A 114 6.19 9.64 -4.50
CA GLY A 114 6.00 10.96 -3.92
C GLY A 114 7.06 11.28 -2.89
N LYS A 115 7.57 12.51 -2.91
CA LYS A 115 8.46 13.05 -1.87
C LYS A 115 8.01 14.44 -1.47
N LEU A 116 7.80 14.63 -0.17
CA LEU A 116 7.49 15.93 0.38
C LEU A 116 8.79 16.69 0.63
N ILE A 117 8.90 17.87 0.03
CA ILE A 117 10.00 18.80 0.24
C ILE A 117 9.37 20.16 0.50
N ASN A 118 9.60 20.69 1.72
CA ASN A 118 8.89 21.87 2.23
C ASN A 118 7.36 21.65 2.17
N SER A 119 6.63 22.53 1.48
CA SER A 119 5.18 22.42 1.28
C SER A 119 4.79 21.89 -0.11
N ASN A 120 5.73 21.26 -0.82
CA ASN A 120 5.49 20.73 -2.15
C ASN A 120 5.60 19.21 -2.17
N LEU A 121 4.71 18.58 -2.92
CA LEU A 121 4.77 17.16 -3.24
C LEU A 121 5.39 16.99 -4.63
N HIS A 122 6.61 16.48 -4.67
CA HIS A 122 7.26 16.08 -5.92
C HIS A 122 6.82 14.67 -6.27
N ILE A 123 6.28 14.50 -7.47
CA ILE A 123 5.65 13.27 -7.92
C ILE A 123 6.32 12.80 -9.19
N LYS A 124 6.61 11.50 -9.23
CA LYS A 124 6.91 10.77 -10.46
C LYS A 124 5.85 9.70 -10.67
N THR A 125 5.21 9.72 -11.83
CA THR A 125 4.28 8.67 -12.25
C THR A 125 4.90 7.86 -13.37
N SER A 126 4.68 6.55 -13.36
CA SER A 126 5.16 5.64 -14.39
C SER A 126 4.04 4.67 -14.76
N SER A 127 3.78 4.55 -16.05
CA SER A 127 2.94 3.53 -16.67
C SER A 127 3.75 2.83 -17.78
N PRO A 128 3.26 1.73 -18.38
CA PRO A 128 3.99 1.05 -19.44
C PRO A 128 4.37 1.94 -20.64
N SER A 129 3.59 3.00 -20.89
CA SER A 129 3.76 3.86 -22.06
C SER A 129 4.24 5.27 -21.74
N ASN A 130 4.33 5.66 -20.46
CA ASN A 130 4.63 7.04 -20.09
C ASN A 130 5.31 7.16 -18.73
N ILE A 131 6.22 8.11 -18.61
CA ILE A 131 6.78 8.57 -17.34
C ILE A 131 6.58 10.07 -17.28
N GLN A 132 6.00 10.57 -16.19
CA GLN A 132 5.75 11.99 -15.99
C GLN A 132 6.20 12.41 -14.60
N GLU A 133 6.86 13.56 -14.52
CA GLU A 133 7.21 14.21 -13.27
C GLU A 133 6.42 15.51 -13.12
N MET A 134 5.97 15.81 -11.90
CA MET A 134 5.27 17.05 -11.57
C MET A 134 5.52 17.45 -10.13
N THR A 135 5.24 18.71 -9.82
CA THR A 135 5.28 19.23 -8.44
C THR A 135 3.92 19.82 -8.11
N LEU A 136 3.30 19.35 -7.03
CA LEU A 136 2.03 19.86 -6.55
C LEU A 136 2.24 20.69 -5.28
N PRO A 137 1.82 21.97 -5.26
CA PRO A 137 1.79 22.74 -4.02
C PRO A 137 0.69 22.20 -3.12
N LEU A 138 1.04 21.86 -1.88
CA LEU A 138 0.11 21.30 -0.91
C LEU A 138 -0.50 22.41 -0.07
N LYS A 139 -1.84 22.39 0.09
CA LYS A 139 -2.56 23.30 0.99
C LYS A 139 -2.36 22.94 2.46
N SER A 140 -2.15 21.66 2.73
CA SER A 140 -1.92 21.08 4.05
C SER A 140 -1.20 19.74 3.91
N HIS A 141 -0.64 19.23 5.00
CA HIS A 141 0.10 17.95 4.98
C HIS A 141 -0.83 16.80 4.53
N PRO A 142 -0.50 16.07 3.45
CA PRO A 142 -1.34 15.02 2.93
C PRO A 142 -1.22 13.73 3.74
N PHE A 143 -2.31 12.98 3.78
CA PHE A 143 -2.38 11.63 4.32
C PHE A 143 -2.69 10.64 3.20
N LEU A 144 -2.20 9.42 3.34
CA LEU A 144 -2.64 8.24 2.60
C LEU A 144 -3.51 7.41 3.56
N SER A 145 -4.34 6.52 3.03
CA SER A 145 -5.19 5.60 3.80
C SER A 145 -4.46 4.99 5.00
N ALA A 146 -3.26 4.45 4.75
CA ALA A 146 -2.52 3.65 5.70
C ALA A 146 -1.93 4.43 6.90
N ASN A 147 -1.69 5.74 6.80
CA ASN A 147 -1.09 6.51 7.90
C ASN A 147 -2.12 7.32 8.72
N ILE A 148 -3.39 7.38 8.31
CA ILE A 148 -4.45 8.12 9.00
C ILE A 148 -4.69 7.57 10.43
N VAL A 149 -4.95 6.27 10.54
CA VAL A 149 -5.28 5.62 11.81
C VAL A 149 -4.14 5.77 12.84
N PRO A 150 -2.88 5.39 12.54
CA PRO A 150 -1.79 5.54 13.51
C PRO A 150 -1.51 7.01 13.86
N TYR A 151 -1.65 7.95 12.90
CA TYR A 151 -1.58 9.39 13.18
C TYR A 151 -2.62 9.82 14.22
N LEU A 152 -3.89 9.45 14.02
CA LEU A 152 -4.97 9.84 14.91
C LEU A 152 -4.81 9.21 16.31
N PHE A 153 -4.40 7.95 16.40
CA PHE A 153 -4.09 7.33 17.70
C PHE A 153 -2.93 8.04 18.40
N LYS A 154 -1.86 8.39 17.67
CA LYS A 154 -0.73 9.16 18.22
C LYS A 154 -1.15 10.53 18.73
N LYS A 155 -2.13 11.17 18.07
CA LYS A 155 -2.71 12.45 18.49
C LYS A 155 -3.80 12.35 19.57
N GLY A 156 -4.09 11.14 20.06
CA GLY A 156 -5.09 10.94 21.10
C GLY A 156 -6.53 11.12 20.58
N ILE A 157 -6.87 10.42 19.49
CA ILE A 157 -8.23 10.35 18.95
C ILE A 157 -9.28 10.11 20.04
N LYS A 158 -10.39 10.86 19.96
CA LYS A 158 -11.52 10.79 20.89
C LYS A 158 -12.75 10.23 20.18
N GLU A 159 -13.54 9.46 20.92
CA GLU A 159 -14.85 8.97 20.47
C GLU A 159 -15.79 10.15 20.18
N ASN A 160 -16.70 9.96 19.22
CA ASN A 160 -17.70 10.95 18.82
C ASN A 160 -17.10 12.32 18.39
N THR A 161 -15.81 12.35 18.03
CA THR A 161 -15.12 13.54 17.52
C THR A 161 -14.81 13.35 16.05
N ARG A 162 -15.15 14.36 15.23
CA ARG A 162 -14.88 14.38 13.80
C ARG A 162 -13.56 15.08 13.50
N TYR A 163 -12.70 14.39 12.77
CA TYR A 163 -11.39 14.88 12.33
C TYR A 163 -11.43 15.10 10.83
N ARG A 164 -11.15 16.32 10.37
CA ARG A 164 -10.98 16.64 8.95
C ARG A 164 -9.51 16.50 8.59
N LEU A 165 -9.20 15.61 7.67
CA LEU A 165 -7.86 15.35 7.19
C LEU A 165 -7.81 15.52 5.68
N SER A 166 -6.67 15.96 5.18
CA SER A 166 -6.48 16.06 3.75
C SER A 166 -5.87 14.77 3.23
N ILE A 167 -6.64 14.01 2.47
CA ILE A 167 -6.21 12.74 1.89
C ILE A 167 -5.69 13.00 0.48
N PHE A 168 -4.53 12.47 0.16
CA PHE A 168 -3.99 12.46 -1.19
C PHE A 168 -4.31 11.11 -1.82
N ASP A 169 -4.91 11.11 -3.00
CA ASP A 169 -5.17 9.89 -3.78
C ASP A 169 -4.13 9.77 -4.91
N PRO A 170 -3.19 8.81 -4.84
CA PRO A 170 -2.18 8.63 -5.88
C PRO A 170 -2.74 8.25 -7.26
N THR A 171 -3.98 7.78 -7.36
CA THR A 171 -4.58 7.38 -8.65
C THR A 171 -5.13 8.56 -9.43
N THR A 172 -5.64 9.56 -8.73
CA THR A 172 -6.19 10.80 -9.32
C THR A 172 -5.23 11.98 -9.22
N LEU A 173 -4.17 11.83 -8.43
CA LEU A 173 -3.20 12.88 -8.07
C LEU A 173 -3.85 14.11 -7.42
N ASN A 174 -4.99 13.91 -6.76
CA ASN A 174 -5.75 14.97 -6.11
C ASN A 174 -5.67 14.86 -4.58
N GLN A 175 -5.87 16.02 -3.95
CA GLN A 175 -5.98 16.16 -2.51
C GLN A 175 -7.43 16.50 -2.16
N ASP A 176 -8.10 15.57 -1.49
CA ASP A 176 -9.48 15.69 -1.04
C ASP A 176 -9.55 15.88 0.48
N GLU A 177 -10.72 16.27 0.98
CA GLU A 177 -11.00 16.30 2.42
C GLU A 177 -11.75 15.04 2.84
N MET A 178 -11.21 14.34 3.84
CA MET A 178 -11.84 13.19 4.47
C MET A 178 -12.24 13.55 5.90
N THR A 179 -13.46 13.18 6.29
CA THR A 179 -13.90 13.23 7.70
C THR A 179 -13.77 11.85 8.32
N VAL A 180 -13.04 11.76 9.43
CA VAL A 180 -12.85 10.53 10.20
C VAL A 180 -13.51 10.68 11.57
N GLU A 181 -14.24 9.66 12.00
CA GLU A 181 -14.91 9.61 13.29
C GLU A 181 -14.67 8.25 13.95
N LEU A 182 -14.32 8.26 15.24
CA LEU A 182 -14.23 7.04 16.03
C LEU A 182 -15.59 6.76 16.67
N ILE A 183 -16.27 5.71 16.19
CA ILE A 183 -17.65 5.36 16.59
C ILE A 183 -17.67 4.54 17.89
N ASN A 184 -16.74 3.58 18.06
CA ASN A 184 -16.64 2.75 19.27
C ASN A 184 -15.26 2.07 19.36
N LYS A 185 -14.72 1.92 20.58
CA LYS A 185 -13.52 1.11 20.87
C LYS A 185 -13.91 -0.20 21.54
N GLU A 186 -14.20 -1.25 20.77
CA GLU A 186 -14.36 -2.58 21.33
C GLU A 186 -13.01 -3.26 21.60
N ARG A 187 -12.75 -3.65 22.86
CA ARG A 187 -11.67 -4.59 23.20
C ARG A 187 -12.24 -5.99 23.32
N ARG A 188 -12.00 -6.86 22.33
CA ARG A 188 -12.20 -8.30 22.51
C ARG A 188 -10.93 -8.93 23.08
N LYS A 189 -11.03 -9.47 24.30
CA LYS A 189 -10.08 -10.48 24.78
C LYS A 189 -10.36 -11.75 23.99
N ILE A 190 -9.38 -12.20 23.21
CA ILE A 190 -9.40 -13.54 22.64
C ILE A 190 -8.93 -14.45 23.78
N GLY A 191 -9.82 -15.30 24.28
CA GLY A 191 -9.53 -16.33 25.27
C GLY A 191 -9.01 -17.60 24.62
#